data_AF-A0A2Z6U5E1-F1
#
_entry.id   AF-A0A2Z6U5E1-F1
#
_cell.length_a   1.000
_cell.length_b   1.000
_cell.length_c   1.000
_cell.angle_alpha   90.00
_cell.angle_beta   90.00
_cell.angle_gamma   90.00
#
_symmetry.space_group_name_H-M   'P 1'
#
loop_
_entity.id
_entity.type
_entity.pdbx_description
1 polymer ?
#
loop_
_entity_poly.entity_id
_entity_poly.type
_entity_poly.pdbx_seq_one_letter_code
_entity_poly.pdbx_strand_id
1 'polypeptide(L)'
;MKKDTQIIAFYLPQFHSIPENDKWWGEGFTEWTNTTKAKRLFPKHHQPRTPLNNNFYNLLEPETLRWQASLAKNYGVSGFCFYHYWFNGKLLLEKPAELLLSNPDIDMPFSFCWANEPWTRAWTGGDKDVLIEQNYGSYDEWDAHLEYLMPFFLDPRYTKLESKPIFTVYSTSTIPNCDIMLEYMNKQAIEKYGLKGIYFIEMMNTYQNRPCSNETSAVIEFEPMNTIRWEKSVFNRGVGSILKLFFPKSKPNLLSYDSIWRKIIDKKPRGDKKTFPGAFIDWDNSARKANNATILLGGSVRKFSKYFDIKLSKARNEYEAEYIFINAWNEWAEGTYLEPDDKNHLSVLEAINSIVKNKK
;
A
#
# COMPACT_ATOMS: atom_id res chain seq x y z
N MET A 1 29.67 6.84 2.74
CA MET A 1 28.96 5.88 3.61
C MET A 1 27.70 5.44 2.90
N LYS A 2 27.40 4.14 2.84
CA LYS A 2 26.16 3.64 2.23
C LYS A 2 24.97 4.15 3.07
N LYS A 3 23.97 4.78 2.43
CA LYS A 3 22.79 5.31 3.13
C LYS A 3 22.00 4.12 3.70
N ASP A 4 21.52 4.23 4.93
CA ASP A 4 20.73 3.16 5.55
C ASP A 4 19.38 2.99 4.81
N THR A 5 18.89 1.76 4.71
CA THR A 5 17.59 1.48 4.06
C THR A 5 16.47 2.10 4.89
N GLN A 6 15.70 2.99 4.28
CA GLN A 6 14.59 3.72 4.88
C GLN A 6 13.29 2.91 4.79
N ILE A 7 12.44 3.03 5.80
CA ILE A 7 11.15 2.32 5.87
C ILE A 7 10.04 3.25 5.35
N ILE A 8 9.36 2.86 4.28
CA ILE A 8 8.22 3.59 3.72
C ILE A 8 6.94 2.77 3.96
N ALA A 9 5.91 3.36 4.54
CA ALA A 9 4.63 2.70 4.75
C ALA A 9 3.61 3.12 3.69
N PHE A 10 2.88 2.18 3.07
CA PHE A 10 1.72 2.54 2.26
C PHE A 10 0.65 3.21 3.12
N TYR A 11 -0.08 4.16 2.55
CA TYR A 11 -1.00 5.01 3.30
C TYR A 11 -2.33 5.13 2.56
N LEU A 12 -3.40 4.65 3.21
CA LEU A 12 -4.76 4.69 2.71
C LEU A 12 -5.44 6.01 3.12
N PRO A 13 -5.92 6.83 2.16
CA PRO A 13 -6.61 8.09 2.48
C PRO A 13 -8.09 7.94 2.88
N GLN A 14 -8.67 6.74 2.82
CA GLN A 14 -10.12 6.47 2.95
C GLN A 14 -10.68 6.46 4.39
N PHE A 15 -10.24 7.40 5.23
CA PHE A 15 -10.76 7.62 6.59
C PHE A 15 -11.51 8.96 6.70
N HIS A 16 -12.23 9.29 5.64
CA HIS A 16 -13.19 10.39 5.54
C HIS A 16 -14.24 10.00 4.49
N SER A 17 -15.45 10.55 4.61
CA SER A 17 -16.50 10.27 3.63
C SER A 17 -16.29 11.10 2.37
N ILE A 18 -16.73 10.56 1.24
CA ILE A 18 -16.84 11.28 -0.03
C ILE A 18 -18.21 10.98 -0.66
N PRO A 19 -18.78 11.91 -1.44
CA PRO A 19 -20.13 11.73 -2.01
C PRO A 19 -20.31 10.45 -2.81
N GLU A 20 -19.27 10.04 -3.54
CA GLU A 20 -19.26 8.83 -4.36
C GLU A 20 -19.44 7.58 -3.50
N ASN A 21 -18.63 7.47 -2.44
CA ASN A 21 -18.65 6.35 -1.52
C ASN A 21 -19.97 6.27 -0.76
N ASP A 22 -20.47 7.43 -0.31
CA ASP A 22 -21.74 7.53 0.39
C ASP A 22 -22.90 7.05 -0.48
N LYS A 23 -22.88 7.42 -1.77
CA LYS A 23 -23.86 6.95 -2.76
C LYS A 23 -23.83 5.43 -2.96
N TRP A 24 -22.64 4.80 -2.91
CA TRP A 24 -22.50 3.37 -3.24
C TRP A 24 -22.61 2.43 -2.06
N TRP A 25 -22.21 2.88 -0.87
CA TRP A 25 -22.04 2.06 0.32
C TRP A 25 -22.79 2.57 1.56
N GLY A 26 -23.48 3.70 1.44
CA GLY A 26 -24.31 4.30 2.48
C GLY A 26 -23.68 5.57 3.06
N GLU A 27 -24.53 6.48 3.53
CA GLU A 27 -24.13 7.78 4.08
C GLU A 27 -23.04 7.65 5.17
N GLY A 28 -22.00 8.49 5.07
CA GLY A 28 -20.88 8.50 6.00
C GLY A 28 -19.92 7.32 5.88
N PHE A 29 -19.85 6.68 4.70
CA PHE A 29 -18.99 5.51 4.52
C PHE A 29 -17.52 5.90 4.59
N THR A 30 -16.79 5.18 5.44
CA THR A 30 -15.33 5.22 5.54
C THR A 30 -14.79 3.81 5.73
N GLU A 31 -13.48 3.65 5.73
CA GLU A 31 -12.87 2.38 6.07
C GLU A 31 -13.17 1.92 7.52
N TRP A 32 -13.50 2.86 8.43
CA TRP A 32 -14.01 2.51 9.76
C TRP A 32 -15.35 1.77 9.71
N THR A 33 -16.19 2.05 8.72
CA THR A 33 -17.46 1.35 8.52
C THR A 33 -17.25 -0.14 8.30
N ASN A 34 -16.25 -0.53 7.50
CA ASN A 34 -15.90 -1.94 7.27
C ASN A 34 -15.32 -2.58 8.54
N THR A 35 -14.35 -1.89 9.15
CA THR A 35 -13.61 -2.36 10.32
C THR A 35 -14.54 -2.64 11.51
N THR A 36 -15.47 -1.72 11.81
CA THR A 36 -16.41 -1.84 12.93
C THR A 36 -17.51 -2.88 12.70
N LYS A 37 -17.92 -3.10 11.44
CA LYS A 37 -18.94 -4.12 11.08
C LYS A 37 -18.38 -5.54 11.03
N ALA A 38 -17.06 -5.71 11.05
CA ALA A 38 -16.42 -7.01 10.94
C ALA A 38 -16.83 -7.95 12.08
N LYS A 39 -16.95 -9.25 11.78
CA LYS A 39 -17.37 -10.28 12.74
C LYS A 39 -16.34 -11.41 12.81
N ARG A 40 -16.29 -12.06 13.98
CA ARG A 40 -15.52 -13.29 14.15
C ARG A 40 -16.10 -14.38 13.24
N LEU A 41 -15.24 -15.01 12.42
CA LEU A 41 -15.63 -16.12 11.54
C LEU A 41 -15.36 -17.49 12.17
N PHE A 42 -14.49 -17.56 13.18
CA PHE A 42 -14.12 -18.77 13.90
C PHE A 42 -13.61 -18.44 15.32
N PRO A 43 -13.50 -19.43 16.23
CA PRO A 43 -13.01 -19.21 17.59
C PRO A 43 -11.64 -18.54 17.61
N LYS A 44 -11.46 -17.54 18.48
CA LYS A 44 -10.23 -16.74 18.62
C LYS A 44 -9.86 -15.88 17.40
N HIS A 45 -10.76 -15.73 16.42
CA HIS A 45 -10.58 -14.75 15.35
C HIS A 45 -10.58 -13.32 15.91
N HIS A 46 -9.57 -12.51 15.59
CA HIS A 46 -9.44 -11.14 16.07
C HIS A 46 -10.19 -10.16 15.15
N GLN A 47 -11.51 -10.16 15.28
CA GLN A 47 -12.42 -9.19 14.66
C GLN A 47 -13.58 -8.86 15.63
N PRO A 48 -14.15 -7.64 15.58
CA PRO A 48 -13.59 -6.47 14.90
C PRO A 48 -12.25 -6.05 15.53
N ARG A 49 -11.40 -5.38 14.75
CA ARG A 49 -10.16 -4.76 15.24
C ARG A 49 -10.46 -3.32 15.65
N THR A 50 -9.87 -2.85 16.75
CA THR A 50 -10.17 -1.52 17.31
C THR A 50 -8.88 -0.70 17.43
N PRO A 51 -8.86 0.57 16.98
CA PRO A 51 -7.74 1.46 17.25
C PRO A 51 -7.56 1.67 18.75
N LEU A 52 -6.30 1.83 19.17
CA LEU A 52 -5.98 2.13 20.55
C LEU A 52 -6.74 3.40 21.00
N ASN A 53 -7.28 3.38 22.21
CA ASN A 53 -8.09 4.47 22.78
C ASN A 53 -9.35 4.84 21.97
N ASN A 54 -9.87 3.93 21.13
CA ASN A 54 -10.99 4.18 20.23
C ASN A 54 -10.73 5.37 19.28
N ASN A 55 -9.48 5.56 18.83
CA ASN A 55 -9.10 6.63 17.93
C ASN A 55 -9.59 6.41 16.47
N PHE A 56 -10.91 6.40 16.27
CA PHE A 56 -11.56 6.36 14.96
C PHE A 56 -11.51 7.75 14.32
N TYR A 57 -10.32 8.15 13.89
CA TYR A 57 -10.02 9.51 13.40
C TYR A 57 -10.67 9.84 12.05
N ASN A 58 -10.69 11.14 11.72
CA ASN A 58 -10.97 11.64 10.37
C ASN A 58 -9.69 12.22 9.75
N LEU A 59 -9.36 11.83 8.50
CA LEU A 59 -8.17 12.36 7.80
C LEU A 59 -8.32 13.76 7.24
N LEU A 60 -9.48 14.38 7.39
CA LEU A 60 -9.66 15.82 7.16
C LEU A 60 -9.26 16.68 8.36
N GLU A 61 -8.80 16.06 9.45
CA GLU A 61 -8.28 16.75 10.63
C GLU A 61 -6.74 16.80 10.57
N PRO A 62 -6.12 18.00 10.46
CA PRO A 62 -4.66 18.12 10.39
C PRO A 62 -3.92 17.48 11.57
N GLU A 63 -4.54 17.50 12.75
CA GLU A 63 -3.96 16.90 13.95
C GLU A 63 -3.80 15.38 13.85
N THR A 64 -4.63 14.70 13.07
CA THR A 64 -4.46 13.28 12.77
C THR A 64 -3.17 13.04 12.00
N LEU A 65 -2.92 13.81 10.95
CA LEU A 65 -1.67 13.71 10.17
C LEU A 65 -0.46 14.08 11.02
N ARG A 66 -0.56 15.10 11.88
CA ARG A 66 0.49 15.50 12.83
C ARG A 66 0.83 14.39 13.82
N TRP A 67 -0.20 13.74 14.38
CA TRP A 67 -0.04 12.60 15.27
C TRP A 67 0.64 11.43 14.55
N GLN A 68 0.17 11.05 13.36
CA GLN A 68 0.75 9.94 12.59
C GLN A 68 2.19 10.22 12.18
N ALA A 69 2.50 11.44 11.73
CA ALA A 69 3.85 11.87 11.38
C ALA A 69 4.80 11.78 12.57
N SER A 70 4.36 12.29 13.73
CA SER A 70 5.12 12.22 14.98
C SER A 70 5.37 10.78 15.42
N LEU A 71 4.34 9.93 15.31
CA LEU A 71 4.42 8.53 15.67
C LEU A 71 5.39 7.77 14.75
N ALA A 72 5.27 7.93 13.44
CA ALA A 72 6.17 7.32 12.46
C ALA A 72 7.64 7.69 12.74
N LYS A 73 7.91 9.00 12.94
CA LYS A 73 9.25 9.53 13.25
C LYS A 73 9.83 8.92 14.52
N ASN A 74 9.04 8.81 15.59
CA ASN A 74 9.48 8.28 16.88
C ASN A 74 9.84 6.78 16.85
N TYR A 75 9.28 6.05 15.90
CA TYR A 75 9.44 4.59 15.79
C TYR A 75 10.21 4.12 14.55
N GLY A 76 10.78 5.04 13.77
CA GLY A 76 11.70 4.72 12.68
C GLY A 76 11.04 4.45 11.32
N VAL A 77 9.76 4.78 11.15
CA VAL A 77 9.12 4.84 9.83
C VAL A 77 9.50 6.17 9.19
N SER A 78 10.14 6.11 8.03
CA SER A 78 10.81 7.26 7.41
C SER A 78 9.89 8.11 6.52
N GLY A 79 8.75 7.58 6.11
CA GLY A 79 7.80 8.29 5.28
C GLY A 79 6.64 7.41 4.83
N PHE A 80 5.77 8.01 4.03
CA PHE A 80 4.50 7.43 3.62
C PHE A 80 4.35 7.41 2.10
N CYS A 81 3.73 6.37 1.55
CA CYS A 81 3.37 6.28 0.15
C CYS A 81 1.85 6.30 0.04
N PHE A 82 1.28 7.49 -0.20
CA PHE A 82 -0.15 7.71 -0.29
C PHE A 82 -0.71 7.06 -1.56
N TYR A 83 -1.80 6.33 -1.42
CA TYR A 83 -2.60 5.98 -2.58
C TYR A 83 -3.22 7.24 -3.18
N HIS A 84 -2.90 7.47 -4.45
CA HIS A 84 -3.40 8.57 -5.27
C HIS A 84 -4.41 8.01 -6.28
N TYR A 85 -5.61 8.57 -6.33
CA TYR A 85 -6.68 8.11 -7.22
C TYR A 85 -7.02 9.20 -8.23
N TRP A 86 -6.68 8.94 -9.49
CA TRP A 86 -6.91 9.83 -10.61
C TRP A 86 -7.57 9.06 -11.76
N PHE A 87 -8.77 9.49 -12.12
CA PHE A 87 -9.60 8.92 -13.16
C PHE A 87 -9.82 9.95 -14.26
N ASN A 88 -8.72 10.42 -14.84
CA ASN A 88 -8.74 11.39 -15.91
C ASN A 88 -9.46 12.71 -15.55
N GLY A 89 -8.90 13.44 -14.59
CA GLY A 89 -9.47 14.70 -14.08
C GLY A 89 -10.47 14.50 -12.93
N LYS A 90 -11.06 13.30 -12.79
CA LYS A 90 -11.84 12.95 -11.59
C LYS A 90 -10.91 12.45 -10.48
N LEU A 91 -10.86 13.19 -9.38
CA LEU A 91 -10.18 12.81 -8.15
C LEU A 91 -11.11 12.02 -7.22
N LEU A 92 -10.55 11.09 -6.46
CA LEU A 92 -11.17 10.49 -5.28
C LEU A 92 -10.17 10.49 -4.12
N LEU A 93 -10.63 10.78 -2.91
CA LEU A 93 -9.83 10.69 -1.69
C LEU A 93 -8.56 11.55 -1.70
N GLU A 94 -8.55 12.64 -2.47
CA GLU A 94 -7.40 13.53 -2.64
C GLU A 94 -7.15 14.42 -1.41
N LYS A 95 -8.21 14.69 -0.65
CA LYS A 95 -8.23 15.71 0.41
C LYS A 95 -7.16 15.52 1.49
N PRO A 96 -6.83 14.31 1.99
CA PRO A 96 -5.76 14.16 2.98
C PRO A 96 -4.39 14.60 2.45
N ALA A 97 -4.09 14.37 1.16
CA ALA A 97 -2.84 14.83 0.57
C ALA A 97 -2.85 16.36 0.39
N GLU A 98 -3.94 16.94 -0.12
CA GLU A 98 -4.10 18.41 -0.22
C GLU A 98 -4.01 19.10 1.15
N LEU A 99 -4.54 18.45 2.19
CA LEU A 99 -4.45 18.91 3.57
C LEU A 99 -3.00 18.89 4.06
N LEU A 100 -2.24 17.83 3.78
CA LEU A 100 -0.82 17.78 4.10
C LEU A 100 -0.04 18.89 3.39
N LEU A 101 -0.31 19.12 2.10
CA LEU A 101 0.34 20.16 1.30
C LEU A 101 0.07 21.56 1.85
N SER A 102 -1.17 21.83 2.27
CA SER A 102 -1.57 23.14 2.86
C SER A 102 -1.07 23.36 4.29
N ASN A 103 -0.55 22.32 4.97
CA ASN A 103 0.01 22.39 6.32
C ASN A 103 1.50 22.01 6.29
N PRO A 104 2.40 22.91 5.84
CA PRO A 104 3.82 22.62 5.66
C PRO A 104 4.58 22.35 6.97
N ASP A 105 4.00 22.70 8.11
CA ASP A 105 4.53 22.45 9.45
C ASP A 105 4.38 20.98 9.91
N ILE A 106 3.55 20.18 9.21
CA ILE A 106 3.43 18.74 9.46
C ILE A 106 4.63 18.04 8.82
N ASP A 107 5.61 17.63 9.65
CA ASP A 107 6.83 16.91 9.23
C ASP A 107 6.54 15.44 8.85
N MET A 108 5.87 15.26 7.71
CA MET A 108 5.45 13.97 7.18
C MET A 108 6.04 13.76 5.78
N PRO A 109 7.21 13.09 5.65
CA PRO A 109 7.75 12.75 4.35
C PRO A 109 6.80 11.83 3.58
N PHE A 110 6.52 12.15 2.32
CA PHE A 110 5.49 11.43 1.55
C PHE A 110 5.87 11.23 0.07
N SER A 111 5.21 10.28 -0.59
CA SER A 111 5.22 10.07 -2.04
C SER A 111 3.87 9.50 -2.48
N PHE A 112 3.65 9.39 -3.78
CA PHE A 112 2.41 8.80 -4.32
C PHE A 112 2.62 7.43 -4.96
N CYS A 113 1.60 6.59 -4.77
CA CYS A 113 1.31 5.41 -5.57
C CYS A 113 -0.02 5.65 -6.30
N TRP A 114 0.01 5.83 -7.61
CA TRP A 114 -1.20 5.91 -8.40
C TRP A 114 -1.88 4.54 -8.45
N ALA A 115 -2.99 4.42 -7.71
CA ALA A 115 -3.85 3.25 -7.70
C ALA A 115 -4.70 3.24 -8.98
N ASN A 116 -4.06 2.95 -10.10
CA ASN A 116 -4.61 3.09 -11.44
C ASN A 116 -5.52 1.91 -11.86
N GLU A 117 -6.22 1.31 -10.91
CA GLU A 117 -7.23 0.30 -11.20
C GLU A 117 -8.62 0.94 -11.28
N PRO A 118 -9.57 0.38 -12.05
CA PRO A 118 -10.96 0.81 -11.99
C PRO A 118 -11.51 0.75 -10.55
N TRP A 119 -12.34 1.72 -10.20
CA TRP A 119 -13.04 1.73 -8.93
C TRP A 119 -14.22 0.75 -9.02
N THR A 120 -14.23 -0.32 -8.21
CA THR A 120 -15.21 -1.42 -8.34
C THR A 120 -15.84 -1.81 -7.01
N ARG A 121 -17.04 -2.42 -7.06
CA ARG A 121 -17.67 -3.06 -5.88
C ARG A 121 -16.99 -4.37 -5.46
N ALA A 122 -16.05 -4.90 -6.26
CA ALA A 122 -15.41 -6.19 -6.01
C ALA A 122 -14.58 -6.21 -4.70
N TRP A 123 -14.16 -5.04 -4.22
CA TRP A 123 -13.44 -4.91 -2.95
C TRP A 123 -14.30 -5.30 -1.75
N THR A 124 -15.63 -5.12 -1.81
CA THR A 124 -16.60 -5.56 -0.78
C THR A 124 -17.18 -6.97 -1.03
N GLY A 125 -16.61 -7.73 -1.99
CA GLY A 125 -17.03 -9.11 -2.28
C GLY A 125 -18.37 -9.25 -3.02
N GLY A 126 -18.89 -8.17 -3.63
CA GLY A 126 -20.09 -8.17 -4.48
C GLY A 126 -19.78 -8.40 -5.97
N ASP A 127 -20.78 -8.14 -6.83
CA ASP A 127 -20.64 -8.19 -8.29
C ASP A 127 -19.51 -7.27 -8.80
N LYS A 128 -18.91 -7.62 -9.95
CA LYS A 128 -17.78 -6.89 -10.57
C LYS A 128 -18.21 -5.58 -11.23
N ASP A 129 -19.17 -4.88 -10.64
CA ASP A 129 -19.65 -3.61 -11.17
C ASP A 129 -18.54 -2.57 -11.04
N VAL A 130 -18.13 -2.06 -12.20
CA VAL A 130 -17.25 -0.90 -12.30
C VAL A 130 -18.07 0.34 -11.98
N LEU A 131 -17.67 1.05 -10.92
CA LEU A 131 -18.32 2.26 -10.43
C LEU A 131 -17.74 3.50 -11.09
N ILE A 132 -16.42 3.52 -11.27
CA ILE A 132 -15.68 4.47 -12.10
C ILE A 132 -14.69 3.69 -12.94
N GLU A 133 -14.79 3.85 -14.26
CA GLU A 133 -13.85 3.25 -15.20
C GLU A 133 -12.48 3.94 -15.11
N GLN A 134 -11.41 3.16 -15.25
CA GLN A 134 -10.09 3.73 -15.42
C GLN A 134 -9.84 4.00 -16.91
N ASN A 135 -9.86 5.27 -17.27
CA ASN A 135 -9.33 5.77 -18.54
C ASN A 135 -7.98 6.43 -18.29
N TYR A 136 -7.05 6.23 -19.21
CA TYR A 136 -5.68 6.76 -19.15
C TYR A 136 -5.47 8.00 -20.00
N GLY A 137 -6.46 8.38 -20.82
CA GLY A 137 -6.42 9.59 -21.63
C GLY A 137 -5.28 9.60 -22.65
N SER A 138 -4.93 10.81 -23.07
CA SER A 138 -3.86 11.13 -24.02
C SER A 138 -3.04 12.32 -23.49
N TYR A 139 -2.30 13.00 -24.36
CA TYR A 139 -1.37 14.06 -23.99
C TYR A 139 -1.98 15.15 -23.10
N ASP A 140 -3.18 15.66 -23.41
CA ASP A 140 -3.84 16.72 -22.63
C ASP A 140 -4.20 16.23 -21.21
N GLU A 141 -4.69 14.99 -21.11
CA GLU A 141 -5.01 14.35 -19.83
C GLU A 141 -3.76 14.02 -19.01
N TRP A 142 -2.66 13.64 -19.65
CA TRP A 142 -1.37 13.39 -19.01
C TRP A 142 -0.76 14.68 -18.48
N ASP A 143 -0.87 15.78 -19.25
CA ASP A 143 -0.49 17.13 -18.81
C ASP A 143 -1.32 17.56 -17.59
N ALA A 144 -2.64 17.36 -17.61
CA ALA A 144 -3.51 17.70 -16.48
C ALA A 144 -3.18 16.89 -15.21
N HIS A 145 -2.85 15.59 -15.35
CA HIS A 145 -2.42 14.77 -14.22
C HIS A 145 -1.08 15.26 -13.67
N LEU A 146 -0.14 15.57 -14.55
CA LEU A 146 1.15 16.13 -14.15
C LEU A 146 0.96 17.47 -13.42
N GLU A 147 0.17 18.39 -13.96
CA GLU A 147 -0.17 19.69 -13.35
C GLU A 147 -0.70 19.52 -11.92
N TYR A 148 -1.62 18.59 -11.69
CA TYR A 148 -2.11 18.28 -10.35
C TYR A 148 -1.01 17.78 -9.40
N LEU A 149 -0.07 16.95 -9.89
CA LEU A 149 1.01 16.38 -9.08
C LEU A 149 2.10 17.41 -8.73
N MET A 150 2.27 18.47 -9.53
CA MET A 150 3.43 19.36 -9.41
C MET A 150 3.58 20.07 -8.06
N PRO A 151 2.53 20.67 -7.46
CA PRO A 151 2.65 21.27 -6.13
C PRO A 151 3.21 20.30 -5.09
N PHE A 152 2.84 19.01 -5.18
CA PHE A 152 3.36 17.97 -4.30
C PHE A 152 4.81 17.61 -4.63
N PHE A 153 5.17 17.42 -5.91
CA PHE A 153 6.55 17.06 -6.29
C PHE A 153 7.57 18.14 -5.91
N LEU A 154 7.13 19.40 -5.89
CA LEU A 154 7.92 20.55 -5.47
C LEU A 154 8.00 20.71 -3.95
N ASP A 155 7.10 20.09 -3.18
CA ASP A 155 7.14 20.12 -1.71
C ASP A 155 8.48 19.54 -1.20
N PRO A 156 9.15 20.20 -0.23
CA PRO A 156 10.42 19.73 0.31
C PRO A 156 10.32 18.39 1.06
N ARG A 157 9.12 18.01 1.53
CA ARG A 157 8.84 16.74 2.20
C ARG A 157 8.58 15.61 1.21
N TYR A 158 8.41 15.90 -0.08
CA TYR A 158 8.18 14.87 -1.09
C TYR A 158 9.43 14.01 -1.29
N THR A 159 9.27 12.70 -1.22
CA THR A 159 10.36 11.73 -1.26
C THR A 159 10.97 11.71 -2.66
N LYS A 160 12.28 11.94 -2.70
CA LYS A 160 13.08 12.01 -3.93
C LYS A 160 14.19 10.97 -3.90
N LEU A 161 14.40 10.31 -5.03
CA LEU A 161 15.55 9.45 -5.28
C LEU A 161 16.30 10.01 -6.49
N GLU A 162 17.63 10.10 -6.41
CA GLU A 162 18.46 10.75 -7.44
C GLU A 162 18.00 12.19 -7.77
N SER A 163 17.49 12.91 -6.75
CA SER A 163 16.88 14.25 -6.89
C SER A 163 15.61 14.30 -7.77
N LYS A 164 15.00 13.16 -8.10
CA LYS A 164 13.74 13.05 -8.85
C LYS A 164 12.60 12.64 -7.91
N PRO A 165 11.40 13.25 -7.97
CA PRO A 165 10.25 12.81 -7.19
C PRO A 165 9.91 11.36 -7.52
N ILE A 166 9.67 10.54 -6.49
CA ILE A 166 9.20 9.16 -6.67
C ILE A 166 7.72 9.17 -7.04
N PHE A 167 7.35 8.48 -8.12
CA PHE A 167 5.97 8.23 -8.47
C PHE A 167 5.77 6.75 -8.79
N THR A 168 5.06 6.05 -7.91
CA THR A 168 4.76 4.63 -8.10
C THR A 168 3.48 4.47 -8.91
N VAL A 169 3.47 3.55 -9.87
CA VAL A 169 2.29 3.18 -10.66
C VAL A 169 1.90 1.77 -10.25
N TYR A 170 0.66 1.60 -9.79
CA TYR A 170 0.20 0.33 -9.23
C TYR A 170 0.24 -0.81 -10.27
N SER A 171 -0.25 -0.58 -11.48
CA SER A 171 -0.19 -1.56 -12.57
C SER A 171 0.05 -0.91 -13.92
N THR A 172 1.31 -0.78 -14.30
CA THR A 172 1.74 -0.32 -15.63
C THR A 172 1.21 -1.23 -16.74
N SER A 173 1.01 -2.52 -16.49
CA SER A 173 0.49 -3.46 -17.50
C SER A 173 -0.93 -3.17 -17.97
N THR A 174 -1.68 -2.34 -17.24
CA THR A 174 -3.06 -1.98 -17.59
C THR A 174 -3.16 -0.68 -18.38
N ILE A 175 -2.05 0.06 -18.53
CA ILE A 175 -2.01 1.36 -19.19
C ILE A 175 -1.68 1.14 -20.68
N PRO A 176 -2.60 1.45 -21.61
CA PRO A 176 -2.27 1.48 -23.03
C PRO A 176 -1.17 2.50 -23.29
N ASN A 177 -0.17 2.14 -24.11
CA ASN A 177 0.95 3.03 -24.42
C ASN A 177 1.70 3.56 -23.17
N CYS A 178 1.81 2.73 -22.12
CA CYS A 178 2.42 3.13 -20.84
C CYS A 178 3.78 3.83 -21.00
N ASP A 179 4.69 3.29 -21.82
CA ASP A 179 6.02 3.89 -22.03
C ASP A 179 5.90 5.29 -22.67
N ILE A 180 5.04 5.48 -23.67
CA ILE A 180 4.81 6.79 -24.30
C ILE A 180 4.28 7.81 -23.29
N MET A 181 3.34 7.40 -22.43
CA MET A 181 2.78 8.25 -21.38
C MET A 181 3.86 8.67 -20.37
N LEU A 182 4.63 7.72 -19.85
CA LEU A 182 5.65 8.00 -18.84
C LEU A 182 6.80 8.84 -19.40
N GLU A 183 7.26 8.54 -20.62
CA GLU A 183 8.26 9.33 -21.32
C GLU A 183 7.79 10.77 -21.50
N TYR A 184 6.54 10.95 -21.97
CA TYR A 184 5.94 12.28 -22.14
C TYR A 184 5.85 13.03 -20.81
N MET A 185 5.26 12.43 -19.76
CA MET A 185 5.15 13.07 -18.45
C MET A 185 6.52 13.47 -17.89
N ASN A 186 7.53 12.60 -18.06
CA ASN A 186 8.90 12.90 -17.62
C ASN A 186 9.51 14.07 -18.39
N LYS A 187 9.32 14.11 -19.72
CA LYS A 187 9.77 15.22 -20.57
C LYS A 187 9.12 16.54 -20.14
N GLN A 188 7.80 16.55 -19.96
CA GLN A 188 7.05 17.74 -19.53
C GLN A 188 7.48 18.20 -18.12
N ALA A 189 7.74 17.26 -17.20
CA ALA A 189 8.25 17.55 -15.87
C ALA A 189 9.60 18.29 -15.91
N ILE A 190 10.47 17.95 -16.88
CA ILE A 190 11.75 18.60 -17.08
C ILE A 190 11.56 19.97 -17.75
N GLU A 191 10.87 20.01 -18.89
CA GLU A 191 10.80 21.19 -19.76
C GLU A 191 9.92 22.31 -19.17
N LYS A 192 8.76 21.98 -18.60
CA LYS A 192 7.82 22.97 -18.05
C LYS A 192 8.14 23.36 -16.61
N TYR A 193 8.64 22.42 -15.80
CA TYR A 193 8.76 22.59 -14.35
C TYR A 193 10.20 22.58 -13.83
N GLY A 194 11.20 22.35 -14.69
CA GLY A 194 12.61 22.37 -14.31
C GLY A 194 13.02 21.24 -13.36
N LEU A 195 12.23 20.16 -13.27
CA LEU A 195 12.62 18.97 -12.51
C LEU A 195 13.75 18.24 -13.24
N LYS A 196 14.50 17.39 -12.52
CA LYS A 196 15.48 16.48 -13.13
C LYS A 196 14.86 15.24 -13.79
N GLY A 197 13.54 15.22 -13.91
CA GLY A 197 12.72 14.07 -14.30
C GLY A 197 11.98 13.46 -13.10
N ILE A 198 11.20 12.41 -13.35
CA ILE A 198 10.41 11.67 -12.37
C ILE A 198 11.03 10.28 -12.19
N TYR A 199 11.11 9.80 -10.95
CA TYR A 199 11.58 8.44 -10.66
C TYR A 199 10.36 7.50 -10.62
N PHE A 200 10.02 6.91 -11.76
CA PHE A 200 8.89 6.00 -11.86
C PHE A 200 9.21 4.60 -11.32
N ILE A 201 8.25 4.04 -10.58
CA ILE A 201 8.36 2.71 -9.98
C ILE A 201 7.12 1.87 -10.33
N GLU A 202 7.32 0.62 -10.75
CA GLU A 202 6.22 -0.32 -10.97
C GLU A 202 5.92 -1.14 -9.70
N MET A 203 4.66 -1.36 -9.36
CA MET A 203 4.33 -2.27 -8.27
C MET A 203 4.11 -3.70 -8.76
N MET A 204 4.86 -4.65 -8.20
CA MET A 204 4.63 -6.07 -8.42
C MET A 204 3.49 -6.53 -7.51
N ASN A 205 2.29 -6.68 -8.06
CA ASN A 205 1.04 -6.91 -7.34
C ASN A 205 0.35 -8.23 -7.76
N THR A 206 -0.97 -8.36 -7.60
CA THR A 206 -1.75 -9.55 -7.98
C THR A 206 -2.00 -9.75 -9.47
N TYR A 207 -1.79 -8.70 -10.27
CA TYR A 207 -2.01 -8.65 -11.72
C TYR A 207 -0.70 -8.67 -12.49
N GLN A 208 0.37 -8.14 -11.88
CA GLN A 208 1.66 -7.93 -12.51
C GLN A 208 2.79 -8.53 -11.65
N ASN A 209 3.43 -9.58 -12.14
CA ASN A 209 4.57 -10.25 -11.49
C ASN A 209 5.92 -10.01 -12.19
N ARG A 210 5.91 -9.20 -13.25
CA ARG A 210 7.10 -8.80 -13.99
C ARG A 210 7.01 -7.31 -14.34
N PRO A 211 8.15 -6.60 -14.38
CA PRO A 211 8.23 -5.28 -15.00
C PRO A 211 7.71 -5.35 -16.43
N CYS A 212 6.99 -4.33 -16.88
CA CYS A 212 6.51 -4.26 -18.26
C CYS A 212 6.74 -2.91 -18.93
N SER A 213 7.27 -1.92 -18.21
CA SER A 213 7.60 -0.61 -18.77
C SER A 213 9.12 -0.42 -18.84
N ASN A 214 9.62 0.13 -19.96
CA ASN A 214 11.02 0.50 -20.10
C ASN A 214 11.34 1.85 -19.44
N GLU A 215 10.34 2.70 -19.25
CA GLU A 215 10.48 4.05 -18.70
C GLU A 215 10.50 4.10 -17.16
N THR A 216 10.38 2.95 -16.50
CA THR A 216 10.42 2.86 -15.03
C THR A 216 11.79 2.38 -14.54
N SER A 217 12.28 3.01 -13.48
CA SER A 217 13.64 2.77 -12.95
C SER A 217 13.70 1.62 -11.94
N ALA A 218 12.59 1.32 -11.26
CA ALA A 218 12.55 0.32 -10.20
C ALA A 218 11.21 -0.42 -10.12
N VAL A 219 11.17 -1.48 -9.32
CA VAL A 219 9.93 -2.13 -8.88
C VAL A 219 9.81 -2.19 -7.37
N ILE A 220 8.57 -2.30 -6.86
CA ILE A 220 8.27 -2.66 -5.46
C ILE A 220 7.63 -4.05 -5.39
N GLU A 221 8.08 -4.89 -4.48
CA GLU A 221 7.38 -6.15 -4.16
C GLU A 221 6.19 -5.87 -3.23
N PHE A 222 4.94 -5.90 -3.72
CA PHE A 222 3.77 -5.59 -2.87
C PHE A 222 3.33 -6.80 -2.04
N GLU A 223 3.91 -6.94 -0.86
CA GLU A 223 3.62 -8.03 0.07
C GLU A 223 2.39 -7.78 0.94
N PRO A 224 1.66 -8.83 1.36
CA PRO A 224 1.89 -10.24 1.05
C PRO A 224 1.28 -10.70 -0.28
N MET A 225 0.54 -9.82 -0.97
CA MET A 225 -0.32 -10.20 -2.08
C MET A 225 0.45 -10.67 -3.32
N ASN A 226 1.63 -10.10 -3.57
CA ASN A 226 2.55 -10.60 -4.58
C ASN A 226 2.88 -12.08 -4.35
N THR A 227 3.36 -12.43 -3.16
CA THR A 227 3.70 -13.82 -2.80
C THR A 227 2.47 -14.71 -2.77
N ILE A 228 1.37 -14.27 -2.16
CA ILE A 228 0.13 -15.06 -2.07
C ILE A 228 -0.39 -15.42 -3.46
N ARG A 229 -0.28 -14.52 -4.44
CA ARG A 229 -0.79 -14.77 -5.79
C ARG A 229 0.13 -15.70 -6.59
N TRP A 230 1.43 -15.42 -6.62
CA TRP A 230 2.34 -15.98 -7.62
C TRP A 230 3.17 -17.15 -7.10
N GLU A 231 3.40 -17.24 -5.79
CA GLU A 231 4.23 -18.28 -5.17
C GLU A 231 3.38 -19.43 -4.60
N LYS A 232 2.12 -19.61 -5.02
CA LYS A 232 1.35 -20.80 -4.61
C LYS A 232 1.97 -22.05 -5.24
N SER A 233 2.33 -23.02 -4.40
CA SER A 233 2.71 -24.36 -4.87
C SER A 233 1.63 -24.89 -5.81
N VAL A 234 2.08 -25.45 -6.94
CA VAL A 234 1.24 -26.06 -7.98
C VAL A 234 0.28 -27.11 -7.40
N PHE A 235 0.63 -27.71 -6.25
CA PHE A 235 -0.14 -28.74 -5.57
C PHE A 235 -1.50 -28.26 -5.00
N ASN A 236 -1.68 -26.95 -4.78
CA ASN A 236 -2.92 -26.41 -4.22
C ASN A 236 -3.93 -25.87 -5.25
N ARG A 237 -3.63 -25.96 -6.57
CA ARG A 237 -4.56 -25.51 -7.61
C ARG A 237 -5.73 -26.47 -7.90
N GLY A 238 -5.58 -27.77 -7.61
CA GLY A 238 -6.58 -28.79 -7.96
C GLY A 238 -7.63 -29.10 -6.89
N VAL A 239 -7.25 -29.14 -5.62
CA VAL A 239 -8.10 -29.72 -4.55
C VAL A 239 -9.21 -28.77 -4.08
N GLY A 240 -8.94 -27.45 -4.07
CA GLY A 240 -9.91 -26.45 -3.59
C GLY A 240 -11.12 -26.24 -4.52
N SER A 241 -10.98 -26.55 -5.81
CA SER A 241 -12.03 -26.36 -6.81
C SER A 241 -13.11 -27.44 -6.72
N ILE A 242 -12.74 -28.68 -6.40
CA ILE A 242 -13.65 -29.82 -6.26
C ILE A 242 -14.46 -29.71 -4.96
N LEU A 243 -13.83 -29.32 -3.86
CA LEU A 243 -14.49 -29.16 -2.54
C LEU A 243 -15.56 -28.06 -2.52
N LYS A 244 -15.41 -26.99 -3.33
CA LYS A 244 -16.42 -25.93 -3.48
C LYS A 244 -17.73 -26.42 -4.10
N LEU A 245 -17.69 -27.50 -4.88
CA LEU A 245 -18.88 -28.08 -5.51
C LEU A 245 -19.77 -28.82 -4.48
N PHE A 246 -19.17 -29.39 -3.44
CA PHE A 246 -19.87 -30.21 -2.44
C PHE A 246 -20.20 -29.48 -1.13
N PHE A 247 -19.53 -28.34 -0.85
CA PHE A 247 -19.76 -27.54 0.36
C PHE A 247 -19.99 -26.05 -0.01
N PRO A 248 -21.24 -25.65 -0.33
CA PRO A 248 -21.55 -24.33 -0.88
C PRO A 248 -21.42 -23.16 0.12
N LYS A 249 -21.24 -23.43 1.42
CA LYS A 249 -20.92 -22.36 2.37
C LYS A 249 -19.48 -21.93 2.15
N SER A 250 -19.29 -20.74 1.57
CA SER A 250 -17.97 -20.13 1.51
C SER A 250 -17.35 -20.11 2.91
N LYS A 251 -16.10 -20.56 2.97
CA LYS A 251 -15.27 -20.49 4.17
C LYS A 251 -14.08 -19.62 3.83
N PRO A 252 -13.57 -18.82 4.80
CA PRO A 252 -12.38 -18.03 4.55
C PRO A 252 -11.22 -18.94 4.14
N ASN A 253 -10.42 -18.45 3.19
CA ASN A 253 -9.18 -19.08 2.77
C ASN A 253 -8.10 -18.82 3.83
N LEU A 254 -7.82 -19.83 4.66
CA LEU A 254 -6.84 -19.73 5.74
C LEU A 254 -5.46 -20.16 5.22
N LEU A 255 -4.45 -19.29 5.35
CA LEU A 255 -3.07 -19.59 4.95
C LEU A 255 -2.12 -19.44 6.14
N SER A 256 -0.97 -20.12 6.12
CA SER A 256 0.03 -20.00 7.18
C SER A 256 0.86 -18.72 7.04
N TYR A 257 0.88 -17.87 8.07
CA TYR A 257 1.71 -16.67 8.15
C TYR A 257 3.20 -16.99 7.94
N ASP A 258 3.73 -17.98 8.65
CA ASP A 258 5.14 -18.39 8.56
C ASP A 258 5.50 -18.94 7.16
N SER A 259 4.55 -19.62 6.49
CA SER A 259 4.78 -20.11 5.13
C SER A 259 4.87 -18.99 4.11
N ILE A 260 4.12 -17.91 4.28
CA ILE A 260 4.18 -16.74 3.38
C ILE A 260 5.48 -15.97 3.65
N TRP A 261 5.81 -15.71 4.92
CA TRP A 261 7.05 -15.00 5.27
C TRP A 261 8.33 -15.73 4.85
N ARG A 262 8.39 -17.07 4.96
CA ARG A 262 9.54 -17.82 4.45
C ARG A 262 9.77 -17.56 2.98
N LYS A 263 8.72 -17.61 2.15
CA LYS A 263 8.80 -17.30 0.72
C LYS A 263 9.27 -15.87 0.47
N ILE A 264 8.74 -14.89 1.19
CA ILE A 264 9.15 -13.47 1.08
C ILE A 264 10.62 -13.27 1.44
N ILE A 265 11.12 -13.98 2.45
CA ILE A 265 12.53 -13.95 2.86
C ILE A 265 13.41 -14.67 1.85
N ASP A 266 12.93 -15.74 1.22
CA ASP A 266 13.71 -16.50 0.23
C ASP A 266 13.86 -15.75 -1.10
N LYS A 267 12.98 -14.78 -1.39
CA LYS A 267 13.09 -13.91 -2.58
C LYS A 267 14.44 -13.21 -2.69
N LYS A 268 14.91 -13.10 -3.93
CA LYS A 268 16.12 -12.40 -4.34
C LYS A 268 15.75 -11.13 -5.12
N PRO A 269 16.58 -10.08 -5.08
CA PRO A 269 16.38 -8.92 -5.94
C PRO A 269 16.30 -9.37 -7.39
N ARG A 270 15.51 -8.66 -8.19
CA ARG A 270 15.45 -8.96 -9.61
C ARG A 270 16.76 -8.57 -10.31
N GLY A 271 17.17 -9.37 -11.28
CA GLY A 271 18.36 -9.07 -12.10
C GLY A 271 18.11 -8.09 -13.23
N ASP A 272 16.85 -7.84 -13.58
CA ASP A 272 16.44 -7.00 -14.72
C ASP A 272 16.11 -5.55 -14.33
N LYS A 273 15.88 -5.25 -13.05
CA LYS A 273 15.50 -3.92 -12.56
C LYS A 273 15.78 -3.75 -11.07
N LYS A 274 16.08 -2.50 -10.63
CA LYS A 274 16.22 -2.17 -9.20
C LYS A 274 14.96 -2.61 -8.46
N THR A 275 15.13 -3.29 -7.33
CA THR A 275 14.01 -3.88 -6.56
C THR A 275 13.97 -3.30 -5.16
N PHE A 276 12.86 -2.66 -4.81
CA PHE A 276 12.53 -2.30 -3.44
C PHE A 276 11.74 -3.44 -2.80
N PRO A 277 12.29 -4.10 -1.77
CA PRO A 277 11.61 -5.21 -1.11
C PRO A 277 10.36 -4.74 -0.37
N GLY A 278 9.40 -5.65 -0.24
CA GLY A 278 8.18 -5.48 0.56
C GLY A 278 8.18 -6.25 1.87
N ALA A 279 7.38 -5.78 2.81
CA ALA A 279 7.04 -6.43 4.06
C ALA A 279 5.58 -6.12 4.45
N PHE A 280 5.03 -6.88 5.39
CA PHE A 280 3.65 -6.71 5.87
C PHE A 280 3.53 -7.16 7.33
N ILE A 281 2.52 -6.70 8.06
CA ILE A 281 2.37 -7.01 9.50
C ILE A 281 1.54 -8.28 9.69
N ASP A 282 0.37 -8.31 9.06
CA ASP A 282 -0.61 -9.39 9.11
C ASP A 282 -1.51 -9.28 7.86
N TRP A 283 -2.42 -10.22 7.64
CA TRP A 283 -3.41 -10.09 6.57
C TRP A 283 -4.71 -10.81 6.90
N ASP A 284 -5.79 -10.05 6.93
CA ASP A 284 -7.15 -10.49 7.18
C ASP A 284 -8.12 -9.49 6.55
N ASN A 285 -8.62 -9.80 5.35
CA ASN A 285 -9.61 -8.97 4.65
C ASN A 285 -11.07 -9.38 4.91
N SER A 286 -11.34 -10.02 6.05
CA SER A 286 -12.70 -10.43 6.42
C SER A 286 -13.64 -9.28 6.75
N ALA A 287 -13.13 -8.12 7.14
CA ALA A 287 -13.93 -6.91 7.30
C ALA A 287 -14.59 -6.48 5.97
N ARG A 288 -13.93 -6.71 4.84
CA ARG A 288 -14.47 -6.43 3.49
C ARG A 288 -15.19 -7.62 2.86
N LYS A 289 -14.69 -8.86 3.07
CA LYS A 289 -15.11 -10.05 2.30
C LYS A 289 -15.83 -11.13 3.09
N ALA A 290 -16.00 -10.96 4.39
CA ALA A 290 -16.62 -11.94 5.28
C ALA A 290 -16.10 -13.37 5.01
N ASN A 291 -17.00 -14.31 4.70
CA ASN A 291 -16.66 -15.71 4.44
C ASN A 291 -15.82 -15.95 3.17
N ASN A 292 -15.66 -14.96 2.29
CA ASN A 292 -14.81 -15.05 1.10
C ASN A 292 -13.39 -14.50 1.33
N ALA A 293 -13.05 -14.16 2.57
CA ALA A 293 -11.77 -13.58 2.94
C ALA A 293 -10.59 -14.52 2.73
N THR A 294 -9.39 -13.95 2.64
CA THR A 294 -8.12 -14.62 2.90
C THR A 294 -7.57 -14.13 4.23
N ILE A 295 -7.20 -15.06 5.11
CA ILE A 295 -6.74 -14.77 6.46
C ILE A 295 -5.44 -15.54 6.71
N LEU A 296 -4.40 -14.85 7.18
CA LEU A 296 -3.16 -15.48 7.60
C LEU A 296 -3.22 -15.89 9.06
N LEU A 297 -2.92 -17.15 9.34
CA LEU A 297 -2.94 -17.74 10.67
C LEU A 297 -1.55 -17.84 11.27
N GLY A 298 -1.47 -17.57 12.57
CA GLY A 298 -0.27 -17.74 13.37
C GLY A 298 0.69 -16.55 13.35
N GLY A 299 0.25 -15.39 12.84
CA GLY A 299 0.96 -14.12 12.96
C GLY A 299 1.03 -13.62 14.40
N SER A 300 2.11 -12.92 14.74
CA SER A 300 2.28 -12.22 16.02
C SER A 300 3.36 -11.15 15.88
N VAL A 301 3.34 -10.14 16.76
CA VAL A 301 4.36 -9.08 16.78
C VAL A 301 5.79 -9.65 16.88
N ARG A 302 5.99 -10.70 17.70
CA ARG A 302 7.29 -11.39 17.82
C ARG A 302 7.75 -11.99 16.49
N LYS A 303 6.84 -12.63 15.74
CA LYS A 303 7.18 -13.22 14.43
C LYS A 303 7.41 -12.16 13.37
N PHE A 304 6.56 -11.14 13.33
CA PHE A 304 6.77 -9.95 12.50
C PHE A 304 8.16 -9.37 12.74
N SER A 305 8.50 -9.06 13.99
CA SER A 305 9.82 -8.53 14.38
C SER A 305 10.97 -9.39 13.84
N LYS A 306 10.92 -10.70 14.06
CA LYS A 306 11.94 -11.63 13.56
C LYS A 306 12.05 -11.61 12.03
N TYR A 307 10.93 -11.71 11.31
CA TYR A 307 10.95 -11.79 9.85
C TYR A 307 11.29 -10.46 9.19
N PHE A 308 10.80 -9.36 9.75
CA PHE A 308 11.10 -8.01 9.29
C PHE A 308 12.58 -7.68 9.49
N ASP A 309 13.20 -8.06 10.63
CA ASP A 309 14.63 -7.87 10.84
C ASP A 309 15.48 -8.57 9.76
N ILE A 310 15.12 -9.81 9.42
CA ILE A 310 15.75 -10.56 8.34
C ILE A 310 15.54 -9.85 6.99
N LYS A 311 14.31 -9.50 6.62
CA LYS A 311 14.00 -8.87 5.33
C LYS A 311 14.65 -7.49 5.21
N LEU A 312 14.73 -6.71 6.29
CA LEU A 312 15.45 -5.42 6.33
C LEU A 312 16.96 -5.62 6.18
N SER A 313 17.54 -6.65 6.80
CA SER A 313 18.96 -7.01 6.57
C SER A 313 19.21 -7.36 5.09
N LYS A 314 18.32 -8.14 4.48
CA LYS A 314 18.38 -8.47 3.06
C LYS A 314 18.21 -7.23 2.19
N ALA A 315 17.31 -6.32 2.53
CA ALA A 315 17.12 -5.06 1.82
C ALA A 315 18.44 -4.28 1.72
N ARG A 316 19.23 -4.24 2.79
CA ARG A 316 20.52 -3.55 2.86
C ARG A 316 21.65 -4.27 2.11
N ASN A 317 21.73 -5.58 2.30
CA ASN A 317 22.92 -6.36 1.96
C ASN A 317 22.78 -7.15 0.65
N GLU A 318 21.57 -7.60 0.30
CA GLU A 318 21.31 -8.36 -0.93
C GLU A 318 20.66 -7.48 -2.00
N TYR A 319 19.66 -6.67 -1.64
CA TYR A 319 18.96 -5.80 -2.59
C TYR A 319 19.67 -4.45 -2.80
N GLU A 320 20.51 -4.07 -1.82
CA GLU A 320 21.14 -2.75 -1.75
C GLU A 320 20.13 -1.62 -1.95
N ALA A 321 18.94 -1.79 -1.39
CA ALA A 321 17.78 -0.94 -1.60
C ALA A 321 17.80 0.27 -0.65
N GLU A 322 17.51 1.43 -1.19
CA GLU A 322 17.34 2.69 -0.44
C GLU A 322 16.07 2.63 0.42
N TYR A 323 15.07 1.87 -0.01
CA TYR A 323 13.78 1.75 0.64
C TYR A 323 13.34 0.29 0.82
N ILE A 324 12.66 0.01 1.94
CA ILE A 324 11.79 -1.15 2.11
C ILE A 324 10.36 -0.63 2.31
N PHE A 325 9.41 -1.22 1.59
CA PHE A 325 8.01 -0.81 1.67
C PHE A 325 7.24 -1.75 2.61
N ILE A 326 6.46 -1.18 3.54
CA ILE A 326 5.59 -1.93 4.43
C ILE A 326 4.14 -1.67 4.05
N ASN A 327 3.40 -2.74 3.83
CA ASN A 327 1.95 -2.71 3.71
C ASN A 327 1.34 -2.95 5.10
N ALA A 328 0.73 -1.98 5.76
CA ALA A 328 0.64 -0.55 5.47
C ALA A 328 0.70 0.23 6.80
N TRP A 329 0.62 1.55 6.75
CA TRP A 329 0.42 2.37 7.94
C TRP A 329 -0.95 2.08 8.57
N ASN A 330 -2.03 2.19 7.78
CA ASN A 330 -3.40 2.27 8.26
C ASN A 330 -4.41 1.40 7.46
N GLU A 331 -4.02 0.26 6.90
CA GLU A 331 -4.97 -0.59 6.16
C GLU A 331 -5.78 -1.50 7.10
N TRP A 332 -6.75 -0.89 7.80
CA TRP A 332 -7.52 -1.51 8.87
C TRP A 332 -8.42 -2.67 8.42
N ALA A 333 -9.17 -2.54 7.31
CA ALA A 333 -10.08 -3.61 6.90
C ALA A 333 -9.39 -4.78 6.17
N GLU A 334 -8.08 -4.68 5.91
CA GLU A 334 -7.23 -5.83 5.54
C GLU A 334 -6.34 -6.32 6.69
N GLY A 335 -6.46 -5.72 7.86
CA GLY A 335 -5.72 -6.10 9.07
C GLY A 335 -4.23 -5.83 9.00
N THR A 336 -3.75 -5.06 8.02
CA THR A 336 -2.33 -4.83 7.73
C THR A 336 -1.95 -3.38 8.02
N TYR A 337 -1.84 -3.04 9.31
CA TYR A 337 -1.57 -1.69 9.77
C TYR A 337 -0.41 -1.67 10.78
N LEU A 338 0.32 -0.57 10.80
CA LEU A 338 1.33 -0.23 11.81
C LEU A 338 0.72 0.58 12.97
N GLU A 339 -0.44 1.21 12.75
CA GLU A 339 -1.11 2.01 13.76
C GLU A 339 -1.40 1.22 15.05
N PRO A 340 -1.39 1.89 16.22
CA PRO A 340 -1.66 1.22 17.49
C PRO A 340 -3.09 0.69 17.57
N ASP A 341 -3.26 -0.55 18.04
CA ASP A 341 -4.56 -1.18 18.30
C ASP A 341 -4.75 -1.53 19.78
N ASP A 342 -5.96 -1.92 20.15
CA ASP A 342 -6.31 -2.33 21.52
C ASP A 342 -5.58 -3.60 22.00
N LYS A 343 -5.22 -4.48 21.07
CA LYS A 343 -4.62 -5.79 21.35
C LYS A 343 -3.11 -5.73 21.55
N ASN A 344 -2.41 -5.03 20.67
CA ASN A 344 -0.96 -4.96 20.62
C ASN A 344 -0.43 -3.60 21.10
N HIS A 345 -1.30 -2.61 21.33
CA HIS A 345 -0.91 -1.25 21.69
C HIS A 345 0.17 -0.74 20.74
N LEU A 346 1.34 -0.34 21.24
CA LEU A 346 2.47 0.18 20.46
C LEU A 346 3.44 -0.91 20.00
N SER A 347 3.20 -2.19 20.33
CA SER A 347 4.22 -3.25 20.21
C SER A 347 4.76 -3.43 18.78
N VAL A 348 3.94 -3.21 17.75
CA VAL A 348 4.39 -3.30 16.34
C VAL A 348 5.41 -2.21 16.01
N LEU A 349 5.14 -0.98 16.43
CA LEU A 349 6.03 0.16 16.24
C LEU A 349 7.29 0.02 17.11
N GLU A 350 7.16 -0.44 18.36
CA GLU A 350 8.29 -0.73 19.24
C GLU A 350 9.22 -1.81 18.66
N ALA A 351 8.65 -2.82 18.00
CA ALA A 351 9.43 -3.83 17.30
C ALA A 351 10.24 -3.21 16.14
N ILE A 352 9.65 -2.32 15.34
CA ILE A 352 10.38 -1.60 14.26
C ILE A 352 11.49 -0.74 14.86
N ASN A 353 11.19 0.06 15.88
CA ASN A 353 12.15 0.96 16.50
C ASN A 353 13.34 0.20 17.09
N SER A 354 13.08 -0.95 17.72
CA SER A 354 14.14 -1.82 18.26
C SER A 354 15.05 -2.34 17.16
N ILE A 355 14.49 -2.77 16.02
CA ILE A 355 15.26 -3.27 14.87
C ILE A 355 16.12 -2.15 14.25
N VAL A 356 15.55 -0.95 14.12
CA VAL A 356 16.26 0.21 13.55
C VAL A 356 17.37 0.70 14.49
N LYS A 357 17.13 0.74 15.80
CA LYS A 357 18.11 1.17 16.81
C LYS A 357 19.26 0.19 17.01
N ASN A 358 18.99 -1.12 16.99
CA ASN A 358 20.03 -2.15 17.17
C ASN A 358 21.05 -2.21 16.00
N LYS A 359 20.83 -1.44 14.92
CA LYS A 359 21.69 -1.39 13.74
C LYS A 359 22.36 -0.03 13.51
N LYS A 360 22.13 0.94 14.42
CA LYS A 360 22.95 2.16 14.53
C LYS A 360 24.07 1.89 15.51
#